data_AF-B9R9X4-F1
#
_entry.id   AF-B9R9X4-F1
#
_cell.length_a   1.000
_cell.length_b   1.000
_cell.length_c   1.000
_cell.angle_alpha   90.00
_cell.angle_beta   90.00
_cell.angle_gamma   90.00
#
_symmetry.space_group_name_H-M   'P 1'
#
loop_
_entity.id
_entity.type
_entity.pdbx_description
1 polymer ?
#
loop_
_entity_poly.entity_id
_entity_poly.type
_entity_poly.pdbx_seq_one_letter_code
_entity_poly.pdbx_strand_id
1 'polypeptide(L)' 'MQDRDLLFKDRRLVEVSGNFNLDLDIGVHGGIFCNGAIHWYTDSGPSLCFDVDQEQIREMPMPAMPEDW' A
#
# COMPACT_ATOMS: atom_id res chain seq x y z
N MET A 1 -16.67 30.37 -5.89
CA MET A 1 -15.56 29.50 -6.32
C MET A 1 -14.33 29.85 -5.49
N GLN A 2 -14.27 29.44 -4.22
CA GLN A 2 -13.06 29.57 -3.38
C GLN A 2 -13.33 28.81 -2.08
N ASP A 3 -13.06 27.51 -2.06
CA ASP A 3 -13.14 26.73 -0.82
C ASP A 3 -12.40 25.38 -0.92
N ARG A 4 -12.19 24.86 -2.14
CA ARG A 4 -11.48 23.59 -2.32
C ARG A 4 -9.96 23.69 -2.19
N ASP A 5 -9.38 24.88 -2.35
CA ASP A 5 -7.92 25.09 -2.27
C ASP A 5 -7.38 25.12 -0.83
N LEU A 6 -8.25 25.37 0.17
CA LEU A 6 -7.86 25.40 1.58
C LEU A 6 -7.80 23.99 2.18
N LEU A 7 -8.65 23.07 1.71
CA LEU A 7 -8.68 21.68 2.20
C LEU A 7 -7.39 20.90 1.87
N PHE A 8 -6.67 21.31 0.82
CA PHE A 8 -5.40 20.67 0.43
C PHE A 8 -4.16 21.32 1.06
N LYS A 9 -4.29 22.50 1.69
CA LYS A 9 -3.14 23.22 2.29
C LYS A 9 -2.64 22.62 3.61
N ASP A 10 -3.49 21.92 4.35
CA ASP A 10 -3.13 21.29 5.63
C ASP A 10 -2.78 19.80 5.53
N ARG A 11 -2.75 19.25 4.31
CA ARG A 11 -2.21 17.91 4.11
C ARG A 11 -0.70 17.97 4.13
N ARG A 12 -0.10 17.69 5.29
CA ARG A 12 1.31 17.30 5.35
C ARG A 12 1.47 16.04 4.49
N LEU A 13 2.03 16.21 3.30
CA LEU A 13 2.51 15.09 2.52
C LEU A 13 3.68 14.50 3.31
N VAL A 14 3.46 13.32 3.87
CA VAL A 14 4.53 12.52 4.45
C VAL A 14 5.06 11.65 3.32
N GLU A 15 6.27 11.97 2.88
CA GLU A 15 7.02 11.08 2.01
C GLU A 15 7.63 9.99 2.88
N VAL A 16 7.19 8.75 2.68
CA VAL A 16 7.78 7.58 3.33
C VAL A 16 8.56 6.82 2.27
N SER A 17 9.89 6.85 2.39
CA SER A 17 10.79 6.07 1.54
C SER A 17 11.25 4.82 2.30
N GLY A 18 11.03 3.65 1.73
CA GLY A 18 11.52 2.37 2.27
C GLY A 18 12.13 1.54 1.16
N ASN A 19 13.30 0.95 1.42
CA ASN A 19 13.93 0.01 0.49
C ASN A 19 13.50 -1.40 0.86
N PHE A 20 12.88 -2.11 -0.07
CA PHE A 20 12.61 -3.54 0.04
C PHE A 20 13.32 -4.27 -1.08
N ASN A 21 13.96 -5.39 -0.75
CA ASN A 21 14.48 -6.32 -1.75
C ASN A 21 13.33 -7.27 -2.08
N LEU A 22 12.76 -7.14 -3.27
CA LEU A 22 11.85 -8.14 -3.82
C LEU A 22 12.55 -8.81 -4.99
N ASP A 23 12.55 -10.13 -5.01
CA ASP A 23 13.28 -10.94 -6.00
C ASP A 23 12.66 -10.91 -7.41
N LEU A 24 11.62 -10.11 -7.68
CA LEU A 24 10.90 -10.13 -8.95
C LEU A 24 10.43 -8.76 -9.42
N ASP A 25 10.33 -8.64 -10.75
CA ASP A 25 9.72 -7.53 -11.49
C ASP A 25 8.23 -7.41 -11.13
N ILE A 26 7.95 -6.74 -10.00
CA ILE A 26 6.61 -6.65 -9.45
C ILE A 26 5.94 -5.39 -10.00
N GLY A 27 4.97 -5.60 -10.89
CA GLY A 27 3.94 -4.62 -11.18
C GLY A 27 3.08 -4.41 -9.94
N VAL A 28 3.27 -3.30 -9.23
CA VAL A 28 2.39 -2.89 -8.13
C VAL A 28 1.18 -2.17 -8.71
N HIS A 29 -0.01 -2.72 -8.46
CA HIS A 29 -1.27 -2.02 -8.71
C HIS A 29 -1.45 -0.87 -7.71
N GLY A 30 -2.34 0.09 -8.01
CA GLY A 30 -2.62 1.19 -7.09
C GLY A 30 -2.99 0.69 -5.68
N GLY A 31 -2.34 1.26 -4.66
CA GLY A 31 -2.51 0.81 -3.26
C GLY A 31 -3.88 1.18 -2.67
N ILE A 32 -4.41 0.32 -1.81
CA ILE A 32 -5.69 0.51 -1.11
C ILE A 32 -5.43 0.79 0.37
N PHE A 33 -5.98 1.87 0.92
CA PHE A 33 -5.89 2.14 2.35
C PHE A 33 -7.04 1.48 3.12
N CYS A 34 -6.73 0.51 4.00
CA CYS A 34 -7.70 -0.10 4.90
C CYS A 34 -7.03 -0.64 6.18
N ASN A 35 -7.79 -0.65 7.29
CA ASN A 35 -7.33 -1.16 8.60
C ASN A 35 -5.98 -0.58 9.09
N GLY A 36 -5.77 0.74 8.88
CA GLY A 36 -4.54 1.42 9.31
C GLY A 36 -3.32 1.15 8.43
N ALA A 37 -3.49 0.48 7.28
CA ALA A 37 -2.38 0.16 6.38
C ALA A 37 -2.72 0.45 4.91
N ILE A 38 -1.71 0.70 4.09
CA ILE A 38 -1.80 0.75 2.63
C ILE A 38 -1.45 -0.64 2.10
N HIS A 39 -2.32 -1.25 1.30
CA HIS A 39 -2.18 -2.61 0.79
C HIS A 39 -1.89 -2.57 -0.71
N TRP A 40 -0.87 -3.30 -1.14
CA TRP A 40 -0.56 -3.53 -2.55
C TRP A 40 -0.71 -5.01 -2.87
N TYR A 41 -1.53 -5.27 -3.89
CA TYR A 41 -1.61 -6.57 -4.52
C TYR A 41 -0.49 -6.67 -5.58
N THR A 42 0.17 -7.82 -5.60
CA THR A 42 1.24 -8.14 -6.55
C THR A 42 0.77 -9.28 -7.44
N ASP A 43 1.04 -9.19 -8.74
CA ASP A 43 0.68 -10.26 -9.70
C ASP A 43 1.53 -11.53 -9.50
N SER A 44 2.70 -11.38 -8.91
CA SER A 44 3.59 -12.46 -8.52
C SER A 44 4.30 -12.13 -7.20
N GLY A 45 4.55 -13.15 -6.38
CA GLY A 45 5.19 -12.99 -5.08
C GLY A 45 4.20 -12.62 -3.95
N PRO A 46 4.71 -12.21 -2.77
CA PRO A 46 3.87 -11.82 -1.65
C PRO A 46 3.17 -10.49 -1.93
N SER A 47 1.94 -10.35 -1.45
CA SER A 47 1.30 -9.04 -1.35
C SER A 47 1.99 -8.23 -0.25
N LEU A 48 1.92 -6.90 -0.31
CA LEU A 48 2.59 -6.02 0.65
C LEU A 48 1.58 -5.14 1.37
N CYS A 49 1.88 -4.78 2.61
CA CYS A 49 1.20 -3.69 3.28
C CYS A 49 2.18 -2.75 3.98
N PHE A 50 1.85 -1.46 4.02
CA PHE A 50 2.56 -0.46 4.80
C PHE A 50 1.69 -0.09 6.00
N ASP A 51 2.11 -0.51 7.19
CA ASP A 51 1.51 -0.14 8.47
C ASP A 51 1.82 1.34 8.75
N VAL A 52 0.79 2.18 8.79
CA VAL A 52 0.96 3.64 8.94
C VAL A 52 1.39 4.01 10.35
N ASP A 53 0.95 3.27 11.36
CA ASP A 53 1.26 3.57 12.76
C ASP A 53 2.71 3.20 13.10
N GLN A 54 3.20 2.09 12.52
CA GLN A 54 4.56 1.61 12.73
C GLN A 54 5.55 2.09 11.67
N GLU A 55 5.05 2.75 10.62
CA GLU A 55 5.83 3.22 9.47
C GLU A 55 6.69 2.09 8.85
N GLN A 56 6.11 0.90 8.71
CA GLN A 56 6.83 -0.30 8.26
C GLN A 56 6.09 -1.03 7.14
N ILE A 57 6.88 -1.51 6.17
CA ILE A 57 6.41 -2.44 5.14
C ILE A 57 6.44 -3.87 5.70
N ARG A 58 5.38 -4.62 5.42
CA ARG A 58 5.24 -6.03 5.78
C ARG A 58 4.75 -6.82 4.59
N GLU A 59 5.19 -8.07 4.53
CA GLU A 59 4.60 -9.05 3.63
C GLU A 59 3.24 -9.49 4.18
N MET A 60 2.28 -9.67 3.27
CA MET A 60 0.99 -10.24 3.56
C MET A 60 0.89 -11.64 2.96
N PRO A 61 0.30 -12.59 3.70
CA PRO A 61 -0.01 -13.89 3.14
C PRO A 61 -1.00 -13.71 1.99
N MET A 62 -0.68 -14.31 0.84
CA MET A 62 -1.63 -14.39 -0.28
C MET A 62 -2.86 -15.16 0.20
N PRO A 63 -4.10 -14.66 -0.02
CA PRO A 63 -5.28 -15.44 0.30
C PRO A 63 -5.20 -16.78 -0.43
N ALA A 64 -5.55 -17.86 0.27
CA ALA A 64 -5.66 -19.17 -0.36
C ALA A 64 -6.59 -19.04 -1.57
N MET A 65 -6.15 -19.53 -2.74
CA MET A 65 -7.03 -19.59 -3.89
C MET A 65 -8.24 -20.44 -3.50
N PRO A 66 -9.48 -19.97 -3.72
CA PRO A 66 -10.65 -20.79 -3.43
C PRO A 66 -10.53 -22.09 -4.23
N GLU A 67 -10.70 -23.22 -3.53
CA GLU A 67 -10.43 -24.58 -4.04
C GLU A 67 -11.46 -25.03 -5.11
N ASP A 68 -12.50 -24.24 -5.36
CA ASP A 68 -13.59 -24.58 -6.26
C ASP A 68 -13.71 -23.57 -7.41
N TRP A 69 -13.27 -24.00 -8.60
CA TRP A 69 -13.59 -23.40 -9.90
C TRP A 69 -14.33 -24.45 -10.73
#